data_AF-A0A7W1QST3-F1
#
_entry.id   AF-A0A7W1QST3-F1
#
_cell.length_a   1.000
_cell.length_b   1.000
_cell.length_c   1.000
_cell.angle_alpha   90.00
_cell.angle_beta   90.00
_cell.angle_gamma   90.00
#
_symmetry.space_group_name_H-M   'P 1'
#
loop_
_entity.id
_entity.type
_entity.pdbx_description
1 polymer ?
#
loop_
_entity_poly.entity_id
_entity_poly.type
_entity_poly.pdbx_seq_one_letter_code
_entity_poly.pdbx_strand_id
1 'polypeptide(L)'
;MKLSQDVMQLHIDMLNDRTRTSSFIKAISEVVRPDDIVLDIGTGTGVLAVAAARAGARHVYAVEAGQIGKLARALIKSNGLSDRITLIRGWSTQIDLPEPASVLISEVIGHEPLAEDVLETTADAVHRLLKPDARLVPGRLKIFCLPVTIPSAEIKKLVFTPKALHDWQDWYGIDFDALK
;
A
#
# COMPACT_ATOMS: atom_id res chain seq x y z
N MET A 1 20.27 -5.28 11.15
CA MET A 1 20.10 -4.53 9.89
C MET A 1 19.10 -3.41 10.12
N LYS A 2 19.53 -2.15 9.99
CA LYS A 2 18.67 -0.94 10.09
C LYS A 2 17.72 -0.90 8.89
N LEU A 3 16.54 -0.29 9.04
CA LEU A 3 15.68 0.08 7.92
C LEU A 3 16.47 0.98 6.96
N SER A 4 16.31 0.79 5.65
CA SER A 4 16.88 1.74 4.68
C SER A 4 16.22 3.10 4.86
N GLN A 5 16.97 4.18 4.60
CA GLN A 5 16.47 5.53 4.74
C GLN A 5 15.27 5.78 3.83
N ASP A 6 15.30 5.26 2.59
CA ASP A 6 14.24 5.46 1.60
C ASP A 6 12.90 4.84 2.03
N VAL A 7 12.93 3.61 2.58
CA VAL A 7 11.71 2.95 3.08
C VAL A 7 11.13 3.75 4.25
N MET A 8 11.97 4.28 5.14
CA MET A 8 11.49 5.09 6.25
C MET A 8 10.90 6.41 5.77
N GLN A 9 11.56 7.09 4.82
CA GLN A 9 11.10 8.37 4.30
C GLN A 9 9.74 8.24 3.60
N LEU A 10 9.54 7.21 2.78
CA LEU A 10 8.25 6.94 2.13
C LEU A 10 7.11 6.83 3.16
N HIS A 11 7.32 6.10 4.26
CA HIS A 11 6.31 5.95 5.30
C HIS A 11 6.07 7.24 6.11
N ILE A 12 7.10 8.08 6.27
CA ILE A 12 6.95 9.42 6.87
C ILE A 12 6.07 10.29 5.97
N ASP A 13 6.32 10.29 4.66
CA ASP A 13 5.55 11.07 3.70
C ASP A 13 4.09 10.61 3.69
N MET A 14 3.84 9.30 3.69
CA MET A 14 2.50 8.73 3.81
C MET A 14 1.78 9.09 5.12
N LEU A 15 2.49 9.15 6.25
CA LEU A 15 1.91 9.55 7.54
C LEU A 15 1.67 11.07 7.62
N ASN A 16 2.49 11.87 6.96
CA ASN A 16 2.32 13.32 6.85
C ASN A 16 1.18 13.70 5.89
N ASP A 17 0.81 12.82 4.96
CA ASP A 17 -0.46 12.92 4.22
C ASP A 17 -1.64 12.65 5.15
N ARG A 18 -2.09 13.73 5.79
CA ARG A 18 -3.24 13.73 6.70
C ARG A 18 -4.54 13.42 5.99
N THR A 19 -4.71 13.87 4.75
CA THR A 19 -5.96 13.65 4.00
C THR A 19 -6.12 12.16 3.73
N ARG A 20 -5.08 11.50 3.21
CA ARG A 20 -5.04 10.06 2.98
C ARG A 20 -5.31 9.29 4.28
N THR A 21 -4.49 9.51 5.30
CA THR A 21 -4.55 8.73 6.54
C THR A 21 -5.87 8.92 7.29
N SER A 22 -6.36 10.16 7.41
CA SER A 22 -7.62 10.44 8.10
C SER A 22 -8.84 9.91 7.34
N SER A 23 -8.81 9.89 6.01
CA SER A 23 -9.89 9.32 5.19
C SER A 23 -10.03 7.82 5.41
N PHE A 24 -8.91 7.09 5.46
CA PHE A 24 -8.92 5.67 5.81
C PHE A 24 -9.39 5.44 7.24
N ILE A 25 -8.86 6.17 8.23
CA ILE A 25 -9.28 6.03 9.63
C ILE A 25 -10.79 6.28 9.78
N LYS A 26 -11.32 7.31 9.12
CA LYS A 26 -12.76 7.59 9.10
C LYS A 26 -13.55 6.44 8.50
N ALA A 27 -13.18 5.97 7.30
CA ALA A 27 -13.85 4.85 6.65
C ALA A 27 -13.81 3.57 7.51
N ILE A 28 -12.68 3.28 8.14
CA ILE A 28 -12.51 2.17 9.09
C ILE A 28 -13.50 2.31 10.25
N SER A 29 -13.62 3.49 10.84
CA SER A 29 -14.56 3.74 11.95
C SER A 29 -16.03 3.57 11.54
N GLU A 30 -16.34 3.85 10.27
CA GLU A 30 -17.70 3.71 9.72
C GLU A 30 -18.02 2.27 9.30
N VAL A 31 -17.01 1.47 8.94
CA VAL A 31 -17.19 0.10 8.43
C VAL A 31 -17.02 -0.96 9.53
N VAL A 32 -16.01 -0.86 10.38
CA VAL A 32 -15.69 -1.89 11.37
C VAL A 32 -16.77 -1.99 12.45
N ARG A 33 -17.09 -3.21 12.88
CA ARG A 33 -18.08 -3.55 13.91
C ARG A 33 -17.44 -4.46 14.98
N PRO A 34 -18.00 -4.49 16.21
CA PRO A 34 -17.71 -5.55 17.17
C PRO A 34 -17.96 -6.90 16.50
N ASP A 35 -17.01 -7.85 16.65
CA ASP A 35 -16.96 -9.17 15.98
C ASP A 35 -16.31 -9.24 14.60
N ASP A 36 -15.91 -8.11 14.00
CA ASP A 36 -15.19 -8.17 12.73
C ASP A 36 -13.77 -8.75 12.89
N ILE A 37 -13.41 -9.61 11.94
CA ILE A 37 -12.02 -9.97 11.66
C ILE A 37 -11.56 -9.10 10.51
N VAL A 38 -10.50 -8.34 10.73
CA VAL A 38 -9.96 -7.41 9.74
C VAL A 38 -8.67 -7.96 9.17
N LEU A 39 -8.53 -7.96 7.85
CA LEU A 39 -7.27 -8.17 7.14
C LEU A 39 -6.75 -6.82 6.66
N ASP A 40 -5.53 -6.44 7.05
CA ASP A 40 -4.83 -5.23 6.59
C ASP A 40 -3.64 -5.66 5.72
N ILE A 41 -3.78 -5.54 4.39
CA ILE A 41 -2.75 -5.92 3.41
C ILE A 41 -1.80 -4.75 3.19
N GLY A 42 -0.49 -4.99 3.33
CA GLY A 42 0.51 -3.93 3.21
C GLY A 42 0.45 -2.98 4.40
N THR A 43 0.37 -3.53 5.62
CA THR A 43 0.12 -2.73 6.83
C THR A 43 1.16 -1.63 7.07
N GLY A 44 2.37 -1.76 6.51
CA GLY A 44 3.41 -0.75 6.57
C GLY A 44 3.82 -0.43 8.00
N THR A 45 3.44 0.77 8.47
CA THR A 45 3.68 1.20 9.87
C THR A 45 2.72 0.60 10.89
N GLY A 46 1.63 -0.06 10.46
CA GLY A 46 0.58 -0.58 11.34
C GLY A 46 -0.49 0.44 11.72
N VAL A 47 -0.48 1.66 11.16
CA VAL A 47 -1.40 2.73 11.56
C VAL A 47 -2.87 2.38 11.30
N LEU A 48 -3.17 1.72 10.16
CA LEU A 48 -4.54 1.32 9.81
C LEU A 48 -4.99 0.10 10.61
N ALA A 49 -4.13 -0.90 10.83
CA ALA A 49 -4.39 -1.99 11.76
C ALA A 49 -4.74 -1.50 13.18
N VAL A 50 -3.99 -0.52 13.71
CA VAL A 50 -4.27 0.09 15.01
C VAL A 50 -5.62 0.82 15.00
N ALA A 51 -5.95 1.54 13.92
CA ALA A 51 -7.24 2.19 13.77
C ALA A 51 -8.40 1.18 13.75
N ALA A 52 -8.24 0.06 13.06
CA ALA A 52 -9.24 -1.01 12.98
C ALA A 52 -9.49 -1.66 14.35
N ALA A 53 -8.43 -1.99 15.09
CA ALA A 53 -8.56 -2.53 16.44
C ALA A 53 -9.24 -1.54 17.40
N ARG A 54 -8.92 -0.24 17.29
CA ARG A 54 -9.57 0.83 18.08
C ARG A 54 -11.04 1.05 17.69
N ALA A 55 -11.39 0.83 16.43
CA ALA A 55 -12.77 0.89 15.95
C ALA A 55 -13.63 -0.30 16.44
N GLY A 56 -13.03 -1.28 17.13
CA GLY A 56 -13.75 -2.36 17.80
C GLY A 56 -13.63 -3.72 17.12
N ALA A 57 -12.82 -3.87 16.06
CA ALA A 57 -12.58 -5.16 15.41
C ALA A 57 -12.18 -6.24 16.42
N ARG A 58 -12.80 -7.41 16.40
CA ARG A 58 -12.47 -8.52 17.31
C ARG A 58 -11.00 -8.89 17.20
N HIS A 59 -10.50 -8.99 15.97
CA HIS A 59 -9.10 -9.25 15.69
C HIS A 59 -8.66 -8.60 14.38
N VAL A 60 -7.37 -8.27 14.28
CA VAL A 60 -6.77 -7.74 13.05
C VAL A 60 -5.56 -8.60 12.66
N TYR A 61 -5.56 -9.12 11.43
CA TYR A 61 -4.40 -9.70 10.78
C TYR A 61 -3.74 -8.63 9.92
N ALA A 62 -2.58 -8.14 10.37
CA ALA A 62 -1.80 -7.13 9.67
C ALA A 62 -0.67 -7.82 8.90
N VAL A 63 -0.64 -7.68 7.57
CA VAL A 63 0.31 -8.39 6.69
C VAL A 63 1.33 -7.42 6.13
N GLU A 64 2.62 -7.72 6.30
CA GLU A 64 3.73 -6.89 5.80
C GLU A 64 4.95 -7.74 5.42
N ALA A 65 5.38 -7.67 4.15
CA ALA A 65 6.53 -8.43 3.65
C ALA A 65 7.87 -7.74 3.99
N GLY A 66 7.87 -6.42 3.95
CA GLY A 66 9.01 -5.54 4.10
C GLY A 66 9.52 -5.43 5.52
N GLN A 67 10.68 -4.78 5.66
CA GLN A 67 11.31 -4.60 6.96
C GLN A 67 10.57 -3.61 7.87
N ILE A 68 9.68 -2.79 7.30
CA ILE A 68 8.87 -1.82 8.04
C ILE A 68 7.93 -2.49 9.04
N GLY A 69 7.61 -3.78 8.86
CA GLY A 69 6.87 -4.56 9.85
C GLY A 69 7.50 -4.58 11.25
N LYS A 70 8.81 -4.32 11.39
CA LYS A 70 9.43 -4.11 12.72
C LYS A 70 8.86 -2.90 13.43
N LEU A 71 8.62 -1.81 12.70
CA LEU A 71 7.98 -0.60 13.20
C LEU A 71 6.50 -0.87 13.52
N ALA A 72 5.77 -1.57 12.65
CA ALA A 72 4.39 -1.98 12.93
C ALA A 72 4.29 -2.77 14.24
N ARG A 73 5.17 -3.75 14.45
CA ARG A 73 5.22 -4.51 15.71
C ARG A 73 5.43 -3.60 16.93
N ALA A 74 6.35 -2.63 16.83
CA ALA A 74 6.62 -1.69 17.91
C ALA A 74 5.42 -0.78 18.18
N LEU A 75 4.77 -0.27 17.13
CA LEU A 75 3.59 0.58 17.22
C LEU A 75 2.39 -0.16 17.83
N ILE A 76 2.12 -1.39 17.38
CA ILE A 76 1.07 -2.25 17.94
C ILE A 76 1.30 -2.46 19.44
N LYS A 77 2.54 -2.77 19.83
CA LYS A 77 2.90 -2.99 21.23
C LYS A 77 2.77 -1.72 22.08
N SER A 78 3.26 -0.57 21.59
CA SER A 78 3.20 0.69 22.35
C SER A 78 1.76 1.20 22.54
N ASN A 79 0.83 0.75 21.70
CA ASN A 79 -0.59 1.08 21.82
C ASN A 79 -1.39 0.03 22.63
N GLY A 80 -0.74 -0.99 23.18
CA GLY A 80 -1.38 -2.00 24.03
C GLY A 80 -2.35 -2.92 23.28
N LEU A 81 -2.10 -3.18 21.99
CA LEU A 81 -3.00 -3.93 21.11
C LEU A 81 -2.41 -5.27 20.63
N SER A 82 -1.38 -5.77 21.32
CA SER A 82 -0.67 -7.00 20.91
C SER A 82 -1.51 -8.28 21.02
N ASP A 83 -2.58 -8.24 21.82
CA ASP A 83 -3.59 -9.29 21.98
C ASP A 83 -4.67 -9.24 20.88
N ARG A 84 -4.83 -8.11 20.19
CA ARG A 84 -5.87 -7.89 19.18
C ARG A 84 -5.35 -7.79 17.75
N ILE A 85 -4.04 -7.62 17.57
CA ILE A 85 -3.41 -7.47 16.25
C ILE A 85 -2.28 -8.49 16.11
N THR A 86 -2.42 -9.39 15.14
CA THR A 86 -1.36 -10.31 14.73
C THR A 86 -0.64 -9.76 13.50
N LEU A 87 0.63 -9.41 13.64
CA LEU A 87 1.49 -9.06 12.52
C LEU A 87 2.05 -10.33 11.86
N ILE A 88 1.63 -10.58 10.62
CA ILE A 88 2.09 -11.67 9.77
C ILE A 88 3.14 -11.11 8.80
N ARG A 89 4.35 -11.68 8.82
CA ARG A 89 5.39 -11.28 7.88
C ARG A 89 5.29 -12.10 6.60
N GLY A 90 5.05 -11.45 5.47
CA GLY A 90 4.97 -12.11 4.17
C GLY A 90 4.06 -11.36 3.21
N TRP A 91 3.84 -11.97 2.05
CA TRP A 91 2.88 -11.51 1.04
C TRP A 91 1.51 -12.13 1.32
N SER A 92 0.43 -11.36 1.16
CA SER A 92 -0.94 -11.87 1.37
C SER A 92 -1.28 -13.06 0.46
N THR A 93 -0.68 -13.10 -0.73
CA THR A 93 -0.82 -14.18 -1.71
C THR A 93 -0.15 -15.50 -1.30
N GLN A 94 0.65 -15.48 -0.21
CA GLN A 94 1.45 -16.63 0.24
C GLN A 94 1.17 -17.01 1.70
N ILE A 95 0.07 -16.51 2.25
CA ILE A 95 -0.36 -16.81 3.62
C ILE A 95 -1.79 -17.32 3.64
N ASP A 96 -2.11 -18.02 4.72
CA ASP A 96 -3.45 -18.40 5.10
C ASP A 96 -3.82 -17.70 6.41
N LEU A 97 -5.12 -17.47 6.61
CA LEU A 97 -5.65 -16.92 7.86
C LEU A 97 -6.28 -18.04 8.71
N PRO A 98 -6.09 -18.03 10.04
CA PRO A 98 -6.79 -18.95 10.93
C PRO A 98 -8.31 -18.82 10.87
N GLU A 99 -8.81 -17.61 10.58
CA GLU A 99 -10.22 -17.33 10.34
C GLU A 99 -10.33 -16.36 9.14
N PRO A 100 -11.26 -16.57 8.19
CA PRO A 100 -11.51 -15.62 7.12
C PRO A 100 -11.93 -14.24 7.63
N ALA A 101 -11.46 -13.18 6.99
CA ALA A 101 -11.76 -11.81 7.41
C ALA A 101 -13.14 -11.33 6.88
N SER A 102 -13.86 -10.57 7.70
CA SER A 102 -15.12 -9.90 7.32
C SER A 102 -14.89 -8.48 6.80
N VAL A 103 -13.68 -7.93 6.95
CA VAL A 103 -13.28 -6.64 6.41
C VAL A 103 -11.86 -6.74 5.83
N LEU A 104 -11.68 -6.22 4.61
CA LEU A 104 -10.37 -6.00 4.01
C LEU A 104 -10.04 -4.50 4.05
N ILE A 105 -8.88 -4.15 4.58
CA ILE A 105 -8.23 -2.87 4.40
C ILE A 105 -7.06 -3.11 3.46
N SER A 106 -7.03 -2.37 2.36
CA SER A 106 -5.96 -2.47 1.35
C SER A 106 -5.56 -1.07 0.92
N GLU A 107 -4.39 -0.65 1.38
CA GLU A 107 -3.79 0.63 1.00
C GLU A 107 -2.46 0.41 0.27
N VAL A 108 -2.46 -0.52 -0.68
CA VAL A 108 -1.39 -0.71 -1.66
C VAL A 108 -1.74 0.02 -2.95
N ILE A 109 -2.09 1.31 -2.84
CA ILE A 109 -2.49 2.14 -3.99
C ILE A 109 -1.33 3.08 -4.31
N GLY A 110 -0.57 2.74 -5.35
CA GLY A 110 0.60 3.50 -5.76
C GLY A 110 0.28 4.84 -6.43
N HIS A 111 1.34 5.56 -6.81
CA HIS A 111 1.25 6.79 -7.61
C HIS A 111 0.56 6.56 -8.96
N GLU A 112 0.77 5.39 -9.55
CA GLU A 112 -0.13 4.84 -10.55
C GLU A 112 -1.24 4.07 -9.81
N PRO A 113 -2.53 4.37 -10.04
CA PRO A 113 -3.63 3.77 -9.26
C PRO A 113 -3.73 2.24 -9.32
N LEU A 114 -3.09 1.61 -10.30
CA LEU A 114 -3.06 0.16 -10.49
C LEU A 114 -1.67 -0.44 -10.21
N ALA A 115 -0.70 0.36 -9.77
CA ALA A 115 0.57 -0.17 -9.31
C ALA A 115 0.41 -0.99 -8.03
N GLU A 116 1.49 -1.65 -7.64
CA GLU A 116 1.58 -2.44 -6.40
C GLU A 116 0.65 -3.66 -6.38
N ASP A 117 0.27 -4.16 -7.55
CA ASP A 117 -0.54 -5.38 -7.74
C ASP A 117 -1.87 -5.33 -6.96
N VAL A 118 -2.44 -4.13 -6.78
CA VAL A 118 -3.64 -3.92 -5.94
C VAL A 118 -4.83 -4.76 -6.39
N LEU A 119 -4.99 -4.99 -7.70
CA LEU A 119 -6.07 -5.80 -8.24
C LEU A 119 -5.84 -7.28 -7.94
N GLU A 120 -4.61 -7.74 -8.12
CA GLU A 120 -4.18 -9.11 -7.93
C GLU A 120 -4.27 -9.51 -6.45
N THR A 121 -3.71 -8.68 -5.55
CA THR A 121 -3.74 -8.96 -4.11
C THR A 121 -5.16 -8.88 -3.55
N THR A 122 -5.99 -7.98 -4.08
CA THR A 122 -7.40 -7.88 -3.67
C THR A 122 -8.22 -9.05 -4.19
N ALA A 123 -8.06 -9.43 -5.46
CA ALA A 123 -8.77 -10.56 -6.06
C ALA A 123 -8.42 -11.89 -5.36
N ASP A 124 -7.14 -12.09 -5.07
CA ASP A 124 -6.64 -13.23 -4.32
C ASP A 124 -7.22 -13.29 -2.89
N ALA A 125 -7.22 -12.16 -2.17
CA ALA A 125 -7.81 -12.08 -0.84
C ALA A 125 -9.32 -12.39 -0.87
N VAL A 126 -10.06 -11.80 -1.81
CA VAL A 126 -11.50 -12.07 -2.01
C VAL A 126 -11.75 -13.55 -2.24
N HIS A 127 -10.88 -14.23 -2.98
CA HIS A 127 -11.06 -15.64 -3.30
C HIS A 127 -10.76 -16.57 -2.12
N ARG A 128 -9.73 -16.28 -1.32
CA ARG A 128 -9.19 -17.23 -0.33
C ARG A 128 -9.27 -16.79 1.13
N LEU A 129 -9.18 -15.50 1.39
CA LEU A 129 -8.93 -14.95 2.73
C LEU A 129 -10.15 -14.25 3.35
N LEU A 130 -11.17 -13.93 2.54
CA LEU A 130 -12.33 -13.17 2.97
C LEU A 130 -13.60 -14.02 3.05
N LYS A 131 -14.53 -13.58 3.89
CA LYS A 131 -15.91 -14.09 3.90
C LYS A 131 -16.64 -13.61 2.62
N PRO A 132 -17.65 -14.35 2.13
CA PRO A 132 -18.40 -13.95 0.93
C PRO A 132 -19.05 -12.57 0.99
N ASP A 133 -19.39 -12.10 2.19
CA ASP A 133 -20.01 -10.80 2.48
C ASP A 133 -19.02 -9.76 3.03
N ALA A 134 -17.72 -9.99 2.86
CA ALA A 134 -16.69 -9.10 3.38
C ALA A 134 -16.78 -7.70 2.77
N ARG A 135 -16.51 -6.69 3.60
CA ARG A 135 -16.53 -5.29 3.22
C ARG A 135 -15.10 -4.81 2.94
N LEU A 136 -14.93 -4.01 1.90
CA LEU A 136 -13.62 -3.54 1.46
C LEU A 136 -13.45 -2.05 1.78
N VAL A 137 -12.25 -1.69 2.23
CA VAL A 137 -11.80 -0.32 2.45
C VAL A 137 -10.47 -0.13 1.71
N PRO A 138 -10.46 0.61 0.58
CA PRO A 138 -11.61 1.24 -0.08
C PRO A 138 -12.50 0.22 -0.80
N GLY A 139 -13.80 0.46 -0.83
CA GLY A 139 -14.76 -0.42 -1.52
C GLY A 139 -14.85 -0.19 -3.03
N ARG A 140 -14.20 0.87 -3.55
CA ARG A 140 -14.20 1.23 -4.97
C ARG A 140 -13.03 2.14 -5.30
N LEU A 141 -12.37 1.87 -6.42
CA LEU A 141 -11.43 2.78 -7.07
C LEU A 141 -12.10 3.37 -8.33
N LYS A 142 -11.92 4.67 -8.58
CA LYS A 142 -12.35 5.32 -9.83
C LYS A 142 -11.16 6.06 -10.42
N ILE A 143 -10.79 5.70 -11.64
CA ILE A 143 -9.68 6.31 -12.37
C ILE A 143 -10.25 7.33 -13.34
N PHE A 144 -9.71 8.54 -13.31
CA PHE A 144 -10.05 9.61 -14.22
C PHE A 144 -8.86 9.89 -15.14
N CYS A 145 -9.13 10.17 -16.41
CA CYS A 145 -8.12 10.55 -17.39
C CYS A 145 -8.52 11.89 -18.01
N LEU A 146 -7.55 12.80 -18.11
CA LEU A 146 -7.72 14.09 -18.76
C LEU A 146 -6.54 14.28 -19.74
N PRO A 147 -6.79 14.48 -21.04
CA PRO A 147 -5.72 14.86 -21.95
C PRO A 147 -5.17 16.23 -21.55
N VAL A 148 -3.84 16.33 -21.49
CA VAL A 148 -3.12 17.58 -21.21
C VAL A 148 -2.13 17.87 -22.33
N THR A 149 -1.94 19.16 -22.65
CA THR A 149 -0.86 19.59 -23.54
C THR A 149 0.35 19.97 -22.69
N ILE A 150 1.45 19.25 -22.85
CA ILE A 150 2.72 19.55 -22.20
C ILE A 150 3.65 20.17 -23.27
N PRO A 151 4.33 21.29 -22.98
CA PRO A 151 5.29 21.87 -23.91
C PRO A 151 6.32 20.83 -24.36
N SER A 152 6.60 20.74 -25.66
CA SER A 152 7.50 19.71 -26.19
C SER A 152 8.92 19.76 -25.58
N ALA A 153 9.34 20.93 -25.10
CA ALA A 153 10.62 21.08 -24.38
C ALA A 153 10.63 20.36 -23.01
N GLU A 154 9.49 20.29 -22.32
CA GLU A 154 9.37 19.57 -21.04
C GLU A 154 9.23 18.07 -21.27
N ILE A 155 8.44 17.66 -22.28
CA ILE A 155 8.31 16.24 -22.67
C ILE A 155 9.69 15.63 -22.97
N LYS A 156 10.54 16.32 -23.73
CA LYS A 156 11.89 15.85 -24.09
C LYS A 156 12.81 15.56 -22.90
N LYS A 157 12.54 16.13 -21.71
CA LYS A 157 13.31 15.85 -20.49
C LYS A 157 12.85 14.57 -19.79
N LEU A 158 11.63 14.11 -20.07
CA LEU A 158 10.94 13.06 -19.31
C LEU A 158 10.77 11.75 -20.10
N VAL A 159 10.76 11.81 -21.43
CA VAL A 159 10.66 10.63 -22.29
C VAL A 159 11.93 10.37 -23.06
N PHE A 160 12.25 9.09 -23.20
CA PHE A 160 13.26 8.61 -24.11
C PHE A 160 12.88 8.99 -25.55
N THR A 161 13.79 9.66 -26.25
CA THR A 161 13.60 10.03 -27.66
C THR A 161 14.87 9.71 -28.45
N PRO A 162 14.77 9.47 -29.77
CA PRO A 162 15.96 9.28 -30.61
C PRO A 162 16.95 10.44 -30.52
N LYS A 163 16.45 11.67 -30.32
CA LYS A 163 17.30 12.84 -30.09
C LYS A 163 18.02 12.79 -28.74
N ALA A 164 17.34 12.39 -27.66
CA ALA A 164 17.97 12.24 -26.36
C ALA A 164 19.12 11.23 -26.40
N LEU A 165 18.95 10.13 -27.14
CA LEU A 165 20.00 9.14 -27.35
C LEU A 165 21.25 9.73 -28.01
N HIS A 166 21.05 10.47 -29.09
CA HIS A 166 22.14 11.15 -29.81
C HIS A 166 22.81 12.20 -28.92
N ASP A 167 22.03 13.02 -28.21
CA ASP A 167 22.55 14.03 -27.30
C ASP A 167 23.40 13.36 -26.18
N TRP A 168 22.98 12.21 -25.64
CA TRP A 168 23.77 11.47 -24.63
C TRP A 168 25.04 10.84 -25.22
N GLN A 169 24.95 10.26 -26.43
CA GLN A 169 26.11 9.74 -27.15
C GLN A 169 27.16 10.85 -27.36
N ASP A 170 26.73 12.04 -27.79
CA ASP A 170 27.60 13.18 -28.03
C ASP A 170 28.18 13.77 -26.73
N TRP A 171 27.37 13.90 -25.67
CA TRP A 171 27.82 14.48 -24.40
C TRP A 171 28.79 13.59 -23.64
N TYR A 172 28.55 12.28 -23.64
CA TYR A 172 29.28 11.35 -22.80
C TYR A 172 30.31 10.53 -23.59
N GLY A 173 30.25 10.53 -24.93
CA GLY A 173 31.10 9.68 -25.77
C GLY A 173 30.84 8.18 -25.56
N ILE A 174 29.63 7.82 -25.09
CA ILE A 174 29.22 6.45 -24.78
C ILE A 174 28.17 6.03 -25.79
N ASP A 175 28.30 4.82 -26.35
CA ASP A 175 27.27 4.26 -27.21
C ASP A 175 26.06 3.77 -26.38
N PHE A 176 24.93 4.44 -26.55
CA PHE A 176 23.67 4.09 -25.89
C PHE A 176 22.72 3.24 -26.77
N ASP A 177 23.15 2.73 -27.93
CA ASP A 177 22.26 1.99 -28.85
C ASP A 177 21.54 0.79 -28.22
N ALA A 178 22.07 0.22 -27.13
CA ALA A 178 21.40 -0.81 -26.34
C ALA A 178 20.11 -0.36 -25.62
N LEU A 179 19.85 0.95 -25.54
CA LEU A 179 18.61 1.52 -24.98
C LEU A 179 17.48 1.69 -26.02
N LYS A 180 17.74 1.39 -27.30
CA LYS A 180 16.74 1.41 -28.38
C LYS A 180 15.77 0.23 -28.31
#